data_AF-A0A938PJ84-F1
#
_entry.id   AF-A0A938PJ84-F1
#
_cell.length_a   1.000
_cell.length_b   1.000
_cell.length_c   1.000
_cell.angle_alpha   90.00
_cell.angle_beta   90.00
_cell.angle_gamma   90.00
#
_symmetry.space_group_name_H-M   'P 1'
#
loop_
_entity.id
_entity.type
_entity.pdbx_description
1 polymer ?
#
loop_
_entity_poly.entity_id
_entity_poly.type
_entity_poly.pdbx_seq_one_letter_code
_entity_poly.pdbx_strand_id
1 'polypeptide(L)'
;MRLGQMISAWAVALWVGGLWAVGYLVAPLLFHSLPEDRALAGLLAGKMFAGMGWVGMACGIGLLLSRLQVSGAQAFKQAAFWIALTMLLLTLAQYFGIQPILAELKAEAMPKDVMESLFRDRFETWHGVSSVVYLIESLLGLALVAKSR
;
A
#
# COMPACT_ATOMS: atom_id res chain seq x y z
N MET A 1 -2.37 25.31 18.09
CA MET A 1 -2.11 23.89 17.74
C MET A 1 -0.70 23.80 17.15
N ARG A 2 0.15 22.89 17.65
CA ARG A 2 1.58 22.85 17.28
C ARG A 2 1.72 22.25 15.87
N LEU A 3 2.40 22.93 14.95
CA LEU A 3 2.57 22.56 13.53
C LEU A 3 2.87 21.06 13.29
N GLY A 4 3.67 20.44 14.15
CA GLY A 4 4.01 18.99 14.04
C GLY A 4 2.82 18.04 14.19
N GLN A 5 1.77 18.42 14.93
CA GLN A 5 0.54 17.63 15.04
C GLN A 5 -0.25 17.68 13.72
N MET A 6 -0.28 18.84 13.05
CA MET A 6 -0.96 19.00 11.76
C MET A 6 -0.26 18.19 10.67
N ILE A 7 1.07 18.24 10.60
CA ILE A 7 1.86 17.46 9.65
C ILE A 7 1.61 15.96 9.84
N SER A 8 1.58 15.49 11.09
CA SER A 8 1.31 14.08 11.38
C SER A 8 -0.12 13.68 10.98
N ALA A 9 -1.11 14.54 11.22
CA ALA A 9 -2.49 14.30 10.79
C ALA A 9 -2.63 14.24 9.26
N TRP A 10 -1.96 15.15 8.54
CA TRP A 10 -1.95 15.15 7.07
C TRP A 10 -1.24 13.93 6.49
N ALA A 11 -0.13 13.50 7.09
CA ALA A 11 0.57 12.28 6.67
C ALA A 11 -0.31 11.03 6.86
N VAL A 12 -1.01 10.91 7.98
CA VAL A 12 -1.98 9.82 8.21
C VAL A 12 -3.13 9.90 7.19
N ALA A 13 -3.69 11.08 6.97
CA ALA A 13 -4.78 11.27 6.01
C ALA A 13 -4.36 10.91 4.57
N LEU A 14 -3.16 11.31 4.15
CA LEU A 14 -2.65 11.03 2.81
C LEU A 14 -2.36 9.54 2.63
N TRP A 15 -1.71 8.90 3.60
CA TRP A 15 -1.36 7.48 3.51
C TRP A 15 -2.60 6.59 3.58
N VAL A 16 -3.41 6.74 4.64
CA VAL A 16 -4.59 5.88 4.87
C VAL A 16 -5.67 6.20 3.84
N GLY A 17 -5.94 7.48 3.57
CA GLY A 17 -6.91 7.87 2.55
C GLY A 17 -6.50 7.41 1.15
N GLY A 18 -5.21 7.50 0.82
CA GLY A 18 -4.67 7.01 -0.45
C GLY A 18 -4.77 5.50 -0.60
N LEU A 19 -4.48 4.72 0.46
CA LEU A 19 -4.66 3.27 0.44
C LEU A 19 -6.14 2.91 0.16
N TRP A 20 -7.06 3.55 0.87
CA TRP A 20 -8.48 3.29 0.67
C TRP A 20 -8.97 3.68 -0.73
N ALA A 21 -8.55 4.84 -1.22
CA ALA A 21 -8.91 5.32 -2.55
C ALA A 21 -8.35 4.41 -3.66
N VAL A 22 -7.06 4.07 -3.61
CA VAL A 22 -6.44 3.29 -4.70
C VAL A 22 -6.94 1.84 -4.70
N GLY A 23 -6.98 1.19 -3.54
CA GLY A 23 -7.34 -0.23 -3.46
C GLY A 23 -8.83 -0.53 -3.66
N TYR A 24 -9.72 0.31 -3.13
CA TYR A 24 -11.16 0.00 -3.09
C TYR A 24 -12.01 0.83 -4.04
N LEU A 25 -11.49 1.94 -4.56
CA LEU A 25 -12.21 2.76 -5.54
C LEU A 25 -11.56 2.69 -6.91
N VAL A 26 -10.28 3.07 -7.01
CA VAL A 26 -9.64 3.23 -8.31
C VAL A 26 -9.37 1.90 -8.99
N ALA A 27 -8.83 0.90 -8.28
CA ALA A 27 -8.56 -0.41 -8.87
C ALA A 27 -9.84 -1.06 -9.45
N PRO A 28 -10.97 -1.18 -8.71
CA PRO A 28 -12.22 -1.69 -9.28
C PRO A 28 -12.74 -0.85 -10.46
N LEU A 29 -12.63 0.47 -10.36
CA LEU A 29 -13.09 1.37 -11.42
C LEU A 29 -12.29 1.17 -12.72
N LEU A 30 -10.98 0.96 -12.63
CA LEU A 30 -10.13 0.68 -13.80
C LEU A 30 -10.53 -0.63 -14.50
N PHE A 31 -10.73 -1.71 -13.74
CA PHE A 31 -11.15 -3.00 -14.32
C PHE A 31 -12.58 -2.97 -14.87
N HIS A 32 -13.45 -2.11 -14.32
CA HIS A 32 -14.79 -1.91 -14.86
C HIS A 32 -14.79 -1.06 -16.13
N SER A 33 -13.93 -0.03 -16.19
CA SER A 33 -13.89 0.94 -17.30
C SER A 33 -13.12 0.44 -18.51
N LEU A 34 -12.23 -0.55 -18.33
CA LEU A 34 -11.42 -1.18 -19.38
C LEU A 34 -11.73 -2.69 -19.46
N PRO A 35 -12.96 -3.10 -19.84
CA PRO A 35 -13.34 -4.50 -19.87
C PRO A 35 -12.63 -5.29 -20.98
N GLU A 36 -12.32 -4.64 -22.12
CA GLU A 36 -11.65 -5.24 -23.28
C GLU A 36 -10.12 -5.29 -23.13
N ASP A 37 -9.53 -4.42 -22.29
CA ASP A 37 -8.09 -4.31 -22.07
C ASP A 37 -7.74 -4.41 -20.58
N ARG A 38 -7.95 -5.62 -20.04
CA ARG A 38 -7.62 -5.94 -18.64
C ARG A 38 -6.13 -5.84 -18.34
N ALA A 39 -5.28 -6.05 -19.34
CA ALA A 39 -3.85 -5.90 -19.22
C ALA A 39 -3.47 -4.44 -18.93
N LEU A 40 -4.05 -3.48 -19.66
CA LEU A 40 -3.86 -2.05 -19.42
C LEU A 40 -4.40 -1.63 -18.04
N ALA A 41 -5.58 -2.11 -17.65
CA ALA A 41 -6.14 -1.86 -16.31
C ALA A 41 -5.19 -2.32 -15.20
N GLY A 42 -4.64 -3.54 -15.34
CA GLY A 42 -3.67 -4.09 -14.39
C GLY A 42 -2.33 -3.35 -14.38
N LEU A 43 -1.89 -2.78 -15.51
CA LEU A 43 -0.69 -1.95 -15.60
C LEU A 43 -0.88 -0.61 -14.88
N LEU A 44 -2.01 0.06 -15.13
CA LEU A 44 -2.35 1.33 -14.49
C LEU A 44 -2.52 1.16 -12.99
N ALA A 45 -3.26 0.13 -12.55
CA ALA A 45 -3.41 -0.20 -11.14
C ALA A 45 -2.03 -0.42 -10.48
N GLY A 46 -1.14 -1.18 -11.12
CA GLY A 46 0.23 -1.39 -10.65
C GLY A 46 1.01 -0.10 -10.47
N LYS A 47 0.94 0.84 -11.43
CA LYS A 47 1.58 2.17 -11.32
C LYS A 47 1.03 2.98 -10.16
N MET A 48 -0.28 2.92 -9.90
CA MET A 48 -0.90 3.63 -8.78
C MET A 48 -0.50 3.04 -7.43
N PHE A 49 -0.41 1.71 -7.31
CA PHE A 49 0.13 1.05 -6.11
C PHE A 49 1.60 1.37 -5.89
N ALA A 50 2.42 1.45 -6.95
CA ALA A 50 3.81 1.87 -6.86
C ALA A 50 3.94 3.33 -6.36
N GLY A 51 3.11 4.23 -6.89
CA GLY A 51 3.03 5.61 -6.41
C GLY A 51 2.61 5.70 -4.94
N MET A 52 1.60 4.92 -4.54
CA MET A 52 1.20 4.82 -3.13
C MET A 52 2.28 4.20 -2.23
N GLY A 53 3.11 3.30 -2.76
CA GLY A 53 4.28 2.79 -2.06
C GLY A 53 5.25 3.91 -1.65
N TRP A 54 5.56 4.82 -2.57
CA TRP A 54 6.38 6.01 -2.27
C TRP A 54 5.74 6.94 -1.26
N VAL A 55 4.45 7.23 -1.42
CA VAL A 55 3.70 8.05 -0.46
C VAL A 55 3.69 7.40 0.93
N GLY A 56 3.44 6.10 1.00
CA GLY A 56 3.43 5.32 2.24
C GLY A 56 4.79 5.31 2.93
N MET A 57 5.87 5.12 2.17
CA MET A 57 7.24 5.21 2.69
C MET A 57 7.54 6.60 3.28
N ALA A 58 7.24 7.67 2.54
CA ALA A 58 7.46 9.04 2.99
C ALA A 58 6.64 9.38 4.26
N CYS A 59 5.35 9.00 4.26
CA CYS A 59 4.46 9.24 5.39
C CYS A 59 4.86 8.41 6.61
N GLY A 60 5.16 7.12 6.43
CA GLY A 60 5.57 6.22 7.51
C GLY A 60 6.87 6.64 8.18
N ILE A 61 7.90 6.96 7.40
CA ILE A 61 9.17 7.48 7.93
C ILE A 61 8.93 8.79 8.68
N GLY A 62 8.21 9.74 8.07
CA GLY A 62 7.90 11.02 8.71
C GLY A 62 7.14 10.87 10.04
N LEU A 63 6.18 9.95 10.10
CA LEU A 63 5.37 9.67 11.29
C LEU A 63 6.15 8.98 12.42
N LEU A 64 7.13 8.14 12.10
CA LEU A 64 7.99 7.51 13.10
C LEU A 64 9.00 8.52 13.64
N LEU A 65 9.64 9.30 12.76
CA LEU A 65 10.59 10.34 13.14
C LEU A 65 9.93 11.42 14.00
N SER A 66 8.73 11.88 13.63
CA SER A 66 8.01 12.90 14.40
C SER A 66 7.68 12.41 15.82
N ARG A 67 7.27 11.15 15.98
CA ARG A 67 7.00 10.55 17.29
C ARG A 67 8.27 10.39 18.13
N LEU A 68 9.37 9.96 17.53
CA LEU A 68 10.66 9.84 18.22
C LEU A 68 11.20 11.21 18.65
N GLN A 69 11.06 12.24 17.82
CA GLN A 69 11.50 13.61 18.18
C GLN A 69 10.66 14.22 19.30
N VAL A 70 9.34 13.97 19.33
CA VAL A 70 8.44 14.56 20.32
C VAL A 70 8.43 13.78 21.64
N SER A 71 8.46 12.45 21.58
CA SER A 71 8.27 11.57 22.75
C SER A 71 9.51 10.78 23.17
N GLY A 72 10.60 10.83 22.40
CA GLY A 72 11.83 10.06 22.68
C GLY A 72 11.55 8.56 22.86
N ALA A 73 12.17 7.95 23.88
CA ALA A 73 11.98 6.54 24.21
C ALA A 73 10.53 6.18 24.60
N GLN A 74 9.71 7.17 25.01
CA GLN A 74 8.30 6.93 25.34
C GLN A 74 7.47 6.60 24.09
N ALA A 75 7.96 6.93 22.88
CA ALA A 75 7.30 6.58 21.62
C ALA A 75 7.12 5.05 21.47
N PHE A 76 8.07 4.24 21.93
CA PHE A 76 8.01 2.78 21.86
C PHE A 76 6.90 2.16 22.71
N LYS A 77 6.33 2.90 23.67
CA LYS A 77 5.18 2.46 24.46
C LYS A 77 3.84 2.79 23.79
N GLN A 78 3.84 3.56 22.70
CA GLN A 78 2.63 3.98 22.01
C GLN A 78 2.25 2.96 20.94
N ALA A 79 1.02 2.45 21.00
CA ALA A 79 0.50 1.53 19.97
C ALA A 79 0.58 2.14 18.56
N ALA A 80 0.37 3.45 18.42
CA ALA A 80 0.45 4.15 17.13
C ALA A 80 1.84 4.08 16.48
N PHE A 81 2.93 3.99 17.27
CA PHE A 81 4.28 3.82 16.75
C PHE A 81 4.43 2.45 16.09
N TRP A 82 4.01 1.39 16.79
CA TRP A 82 4.08 0.02 16.27
C TRP A 82 3.17 -0.19 15.06
N ILE A 83 1.95 0.39 15.06
CA ILE A 83 1.05 0.33 13.91
C ILE A 83 1.72 0.99 12.69
N ALA A 84 2.25 2.21 12.83
CA ALA A 84 2.91 2.91 11.73
C ALA A 84 4.16 2.17 11.24
N LEU A 85 4.93 1.56 12.15
CA LEU A 85 6.10 0.75 11.81
C LEU A 85 5.70 -0.51 11.04
N THR A 86 4.69 -1.24 11.52
CA THR A 86 4.19 -2.43 10.83
C THR A 86 3.66 -2.07 9.46
N MET A 87 2.85 -1.01 9.33
CA MET A 87 2.39 -0.53 8.02
C MET A 87 3.55 -0.23 7.09
N LEU A 88 4.58 0.49 7.56
CA LEU A 88 5.75 0.82 6.74
C LEU A 88 6.48 -0.44 6.26
N LEU A 89 6.65 -1.43 7.13
CA LEU A 89 7.26 -2.71 6.77
C LEU A 89 6.42 -3.48 5.75
N LEU A 90 5.09 -3.45 5.87
CA LEU A 90 4.20 -4.05 4.87
C LEU A 90 4.30 -3.31 3.53
N THR A 91 4.30 -1.98 3.51
CA THR A 91 4.50 -1.19 2.29
C THR A 91 5.82 -1.55 1.60
N LEU A 92 6.91 -1.68 2.37
CA LEU A 92 8.22 -2.07 1.85
C LEU A 92 8.19 -3.50 1.29
N ALA A 93 7.58 -4.45 2.01
CA ALA A 93 7.45 -5.83 1.55
C ALA A 93 6.60 -5.94 0.27
N GLN A 94 5.53 -5.15 0.16
CA GLN A 94 4.73 -5.09 -1.05
C GLN A 94 5.51 -4.49 -2.21
N TYR A 95 6.17 -3.36 -2.00
CA TYR A 95 6.86 -2.61 -3.06
C TYR A 95 8.12 -3.33 -3.56
N PHE A 96 8.95 -3.86 -2.66
CA PHE A 96 10.22 -4.51 -3.02
C PHE A 96 10.14 -6.03 -3.13
N GLY A 97 9.11 -6.66 -2.56
CA GLY A 97 8.92 -8.12 -2.63
C GLY A 97 7.85 -8.52 -3.63
N ILE A 98 6.61 -8.12 -3.39
CA ILE A 98 5.46 -8.66 -4.14
C ILE A 98 5.31 -8.03 -5.53
N GLN A 99 5.46 -6.70 -5.65
CA GLN A 99 5.33 -5.98 -6.92
C GLN A 99 6.32 -6.46 -8.01
N PRO A 100 7.64 -6.63 -7.75
CA PRO A 100 8.56 -7.09 -8.78
C PRO A 100 8.24 -8.52 -9.24
N ILE A 101 7.87 -9.43 -8.33
CA ILE A 101 7.47 -10.80 -8.68
C ILE A 101 6.24 -10.78 -9.61
N LEU A 102 5.23 -9.95 -9.30
CA LEU A 102 4.06 -9.81 -10.17
C LEU A 102 4.40 -9.17 -11.52
N ALA A 103 5.39 -8.27 -11.57
CA ALA A 103 5.84 -7.64 -12.81
C ALA A 103 6.62 -8.64 -13.69
N GLU A 104 7.50 -9.44 -13.11
CA GLU A 104 8.24 -10.50 -13.79
C GLU A 104 7.30 -11.56 -14.37
N LEU A 105 6.35 -12.06 -13.57
CA LEU A 105 5.35 -13.03 -14.03
C LEU A 105 4.47 -12.47 -15.17
N LYS A 106 4.19 -11.17 -15.18
CA LYS A 106 3.49 -10.49 -16.28
C LYS A 106 4.35 -10.40 -17.54
N ALA A 107 5.64 -10.09 -17.39
CA ALA A 107 6.57 -9.96 -18.51
C ALA A 107 6.82 -11.32 -19.20
N GLU A 108 6.95 -12.40 -18.43
CA GLU A 108 7.18 -13.76 -18.94
C GLU A 108 5.97 -14.36 -19.67
N ALA A 109 4.76 -13.86 -19.41
CA ALA A 109 3.54 -14.34 -20.07
C ALA A 109 3.32 -13.76 -21.48
N MET A 110 3.99 -12.66 -21.87
CA MET A 110 3.78 -12.06 -23.19
C MET A 110 4.19 -13.04 -24.33
N PRO A 111 3.36 -13.21 -25.38
CA PRO A 111 2.28 -12.34 -25.84
C PRO A 111 0.85 -12.79 -25.45
N LYS A 112 0.68 -13.83 -24.62
CA LYS A 112 -0.64 -14.28 -24.17
C LYS A 112 -0.99 -13.64 -22.83
N ASP A 113 -2.28 -13.41 -22.57
CA ASP A 113 -2.72 -12.92 -21.27
C ASP A 113 -2.24 -13.88 -20.17
N VAL A 114 -1.75 -13.33 -19.04
CA VAL A 114 -1.30 -14.13 -17.88
C VAL A 114 -2.40 -15.07 -17.38
N MET A 115 -3.67 -14.70 -17.57
CA MET A 115 -4.83 -15.54 -17.25
C MET A 115 -5.00 -16.76 -18.19
N GLU A 116 -4.34 -16.79 -19.34
CA GLU A 116 -4.39 -17.89 -20.32
C GLU A 116 -3.11 -18.74 -20.34
N SER A 117 -2.06 -18.32 -19.65
CA SER A 117 -0.76 -19.01 -19.64
C SER A 117 -0.58 -19.94 -18.44
N LEU A 118 0.44 -20.82 -18.50
CA LEU A 118 0.84 -21.71 -17.39
C LEU A 118 1.25 -20.96 -16.11
N PHE A 119 1.39 -19.63 -16.17
CA PHE A 119 1.76 -18.77 -15.04
C PHE A 119 0.56 -18.22 -14.27
N ARG A 120 -0.68 -18.51 -14.71
CA ARG A 120 -1.92 -18.08 -14.05
C ARG A 120 -1.94 -18.43 -12.56
N ASP A 121 -1.65 -19.67 -12.20
CA ASP A 121 -1.76 -20.14 -10.81
C ASP A 121 -0.77 -19.40 -9.89
N ARG A 122 0.45 -19.15 -10.37
CA ARG A 122 1.46 -18.37 -9.63
C ARG A 122 1.07 -16.91 -9.52
N PHE A 123 0.56 -16.32 -10.61
CA PHE A 123 0.10 -14.95 -10.62
C PHE A 123 -1.08 -14.74 -9.67
N GLU A 124 -2.08 -15.62 -9.70
CA GLU A 124 -3.25 -15.59 -8.82
C GLU A 124 -2.85 -15.75 -7.35
N THR A 125 -1.91 -16.65 -7.06
CA THR A 125 -1.37 -16.84 -5.70
C THR A 125 -0.71 -15.56 -5.18
N TRP A 126 0.24 -14.99 -5.93
CA TRP A 126 0.95 -13.78 -5.50
C TRP A 126 0.04 -12.55 -5.49
N HIS A 127 -0.95 -12.49 -6.39
CA HIS A 127 -1.95 -11.44 -6.39
C HIS A 127 -2.83 -11.53 -5.13
N GLY A 128 -3.30 -12.73 -4.77
CA GLY A 128 -4.06 -12.97 -3.55
C GLY A 128 -3.27 -12.63 -2.28
N VAL A 129 -1.99 -13.01 -2.22
CA VAL A 129 -1.09 -12.62 -1.11
C VAL A 129 -0.97 -11.09 -1.03
N SER A 130 -0.79 -10.41 -2.17
CA SER A 130 -0.77 -8.96 -2.23
C SER A 130 -2.05 -8.35 -1.67
N SER A 131 -3.22 -8.86 -2.08
CA SER A 131 -4.53 -8.39 -1.62
C SER A 131 -4.72 -8.56 -0.11
N VAL A 132 -4.29 -9.69 0.46
CA VAL A 132 -4.36 -9.93 1.91
C VAL A 132 -3.45 -8.97 2.67
N VAL A 133 -2.22 -8.78 2.21
CA VAL A 133 -1.29 -7.81 2.81
C VAL A 133 -1.88 -6.39 2.74
N TYR A 134 -2.47 -6.03 1.60
CA TYR A 134 -3.10 -4.72 1.40
C TYR A 134 -4.30 -4.51 2.31
N LEU A 135 -5.12 -5.55 2.52
CA LEU A 135 -6.24 -5.52 3.44
C LEU A 135 -5.77 -5.30 4.88
N ILE A 136 -4.75 -6.04 5.32
CA ILE A 136 -4.16 -5.89 6.65
C ILE A 136 -3.62 -4.46 6.82
N GLU A 137 -2.86 -3.96 5.85
CA GLU A 137 -2.34 -2.58 5.86
C GLU A 137 -3.47 -1.54 5.93
N SER A 138 -4.57 -1.75 5.19
CA SER A 138 -5.73 -0.86 5.19
C SER A 138 -6.46 -0.84 6.54
N LEU A 139 -6.59 -1.99 7.21
CA LEU A 139 -7.17 -2.11 8.54
C LEU A 139 -6.28 -1.48 9.61
N LEU A 140 -4.96 -1.69 9.52
CA LEU A 140 -3.98 -1.02 10.36
C LEU A 140 -4.02 0.50 10.18
N GLY A 141 -4.24 0.98 8.95
CA GLY A 141 -4.46 2.39 8.65
C GLY A 141 -5.66 2.98 9.40
N LEU A 142 -6.80 2.28 9.41
CA LEU A 142 -7.96 2.71 10.20
C LEU A 142 -7.66 2.72 11.71
N ALA A 143 -6.96 1.69 12.21
CA ALA A 143 -6.53 1.64 13.61
C ALA A 143 -5.58 2.81 13.96
N LEU A 144 -4.68 3.19 13.03
CA LEU A 144 -3.80 4.33 13.18
C LEU A 144 -4.58 5.64 13.25
N VAL A 145 -5.59 5.83 12.38
CA VAL A 145 -6.49 7.00 12.44
C VAL A 145 -7.22 7.07 13.78
N ALA A 146 -7.74 5.94 14.28
CA ALA A 146 -8.43 5.90 15.57
C ALA A 146 -7.51 6.20 16.77
N LYS A 147 -6.24 5.77 16.70
CA LYS A 147 -5.22 5.96 17.76
C LYS A 147 -4.42 7.26 17.64
N SER A 148 -4.61 8.03 16.57
CA SER A 148 -3.91 9.29 16.33
C SER A 148 -4.72 10.53 16.72
N ARG A 149 -5.94 10.32 17.24
CA ARG A 149 -6.75 11.31 17.98
C ARG A 149 -6.41 11.26 19.46
#